data_AF-A0A2X4TQX4-F1
#
_entry.id   AF-A0A2X4TQX4-F1
#
_cell.length_a   1.000
_cell.length_b   1.000
_cell.length_c   1.000
_cell.angle_alpha   90.00
_cell.angle_beta   90.00
_cell.angle_gamma   90.00
#
_symmetry.space_group_name_H-M   'P 1'
#
loop_
_entity.id
_entity.type
_entity.pdbx_description
1 polymer ?
#
loop_
_entity_poly.entity_id
_entity_poly.type
_entity_poly.pdbx_seq_one_letter_code
_entity_poly.pdbx_strand_id
1 'polypeptide(L)'
;MWSFLKSRQDVPQVTDQKQIDASYKYWRIQLMWTMYIGYAAFYFTRKSFNFIMPAMLSDLGLTMSDVGILGTLFYITYGCSKFISGMISDRSNPRYFMGLGLIMTGILNIFFGLSSSLMMLGTLWILNAFFQG
;
A
#
# COMPACT_ATOMS: atom_id res chain seq x y z
N MET A 1 -13.08 9.66 -17.82
CA MET A 1 -11.98 9.29 -16.91
C MET A 1 -11.93 10.33 -15.78
N TRP A 2 -11.95 9.87 -14.54
CA TRP A 2 -12.25 10.67 -13.34
C TRP A 2 -11.27 11.84 -13.13
N SER A 3 -11.80 13.05 -12.89
CA SER A 3 -11.08 14.34 -12.81
C SER A 3 -9.95 14.41 -11.76
N PHE A 4 -9.92 13.50 -10.79
CA PHE A 4 -8.98 13.51 -9.66
C PHE A 4 -7.60 12.91 -9.99
N LEU A 5 -7.51 12.08 -11.04
CA LEU A 5 -6.27 11.43 -11.48
C LEU A 5 -5.49 12.24 -12.52
N LYS A 6 -6.01 13.39 -12.96
CA LYS A 6 -5.37 14.22 -13.99
C LYS A 6 -4.05 14.80 -13.45
N SER A 7 -2.99 14.72 -14.24
CA SER A 7 -1.71 15.35 -13.90
C SER A 7 -1.93 16.85 -13.65
N ARG A 8 -1.21 17.41 -12.68
CA ARG A 8 -1.29 18.82 -12.33
C ARG A 8 -0.92 19.63 -13.59
N GLN A 9 -1.72 20.62 -13.97
CA GLN A 9 -1.38 21.53 -15.07
C GLN A 9 0.00 22.14 -14.83
N ASP A 10 0.82 22.20 -15.89
CA ASP A 10 2.17 22.75 -15.83
C ASP A 10 2.14 24.16 -15.26
N VAL A 11 2.77 24.33 -14.09
CA VAL A 11 2.88 25.62 -13.41
C VAL A 11 3.96 26.43 -14.16
N PRO A 12 3.77 27.75 -14.38
CA PRO A 12 4.80 28.58 -15.00
C PRO A 12 6.16 28.40 -14.30
N GLN A 13 7.23 28.24 -15.08
CA GLN A 13 8.56 28.01 -14.52
C GLN A 13 8.99 29.19 -13.65
N VAL A 14 9.17 28.95 -12.35
CA VAL A 14 9.68 29.96 -11.40
C VAL A 14 11.15 30.21 -11.74
N THR A 15 11.50 31.46 -12.08
CA THR A 15 12.87 31.84 -12.50
C THR A 15 13.74 32.31 -11.32
N ASP A 16 13.15 32.55 -10.14
CA ASP A 16 13.83 33.06 -8.96
C ASP A 16 14.42 31.91 -8.11
N GLN A 17 15.76 31.80 -8.10
CA GLN A 17 16.52 30.75 -7.41
C GLN A 17 16.17 30.63 -5.91
N LYS A 18 15.94 31.77 -5.22
CA LYS A 18 15.64 31.78 -3.78
C LYS A 18 14.27 31.17 -3.47
N GLN A 19 13.29 31.36 -4.34
CA GLN A 19 11.94 30.80 -4.19
C GLN A 19 11.93 29.29 -4.46
N ILE A 20 12.76 28.84 -5.42
CA ILE A 20 12.95 27.42 -5.72
C ILE A 20 13.54 26.72 -4.49
N ASP A 21 14.62 27.24 -3.92
CA ASP A 21 15.30 26.61 -2.77
C ASP A 21 14.41 26.52 -1.52
N ALA A 22 13.67 27.59 -1.22
CA ALA A 22 12.73 27.61 -0.10
C ALA A 22 11.58 26.62 -0.28
N SER A 23 10.97 26.60 -1.48
CA SER A 23 9.87 25.68 -1.80
C SER A 23 10.34 24.23 -1.82
N TYR A 24 11.52 23.97 -2.38
CA TYR A 24 12.13 22.64 -2.41
C TYR A 24 12.39 22.11 -1.01
N LYS A 25 12.98 22.92 -0.12
CA LYS A 25 13.27 22.49 1.25
C LYS A 25 11.99 22.16 2.03
N TYR A 26 10.93 22.96 1.86
CA TYR A 26 9.63 22.71 2.47
C TYR A 26 8.99 21.42 1.97
N TRP A 27 8.83 21.28 0.64
CA TRP A 27 8.18 20.11 0.05
C TRP A 27 9.00 18.83 0.24
N ARG A 28 10.33 18.89 0.20
CA ARG A 28 11.20 17.74 0.43
C ARG A 28 10.98 17.13 1.81
N ILE A 29 10.92 17.95 2.87
CA ILE A 29 10.71 17.46 4.23
C ILE A 29 9.31 16.86 4.38
N GLN A 30 8.28 17.54 3.86
CA GLN A 30 6.91 17.03 3.91
C GLN A 30 6.73 15.71 3.15
N LEU A 31 7.27 15.62 1.93
CA LEU A 31 7.23 14.40 1.13
C LEU A 31 7.98 13.27 1.83
N MET A 32 9.16 13.55 2.39
CA MET A 32 9.95 12.56 3.14
C MET A 32 9.16 11.98 4.31
N TRP A 33 8.59 12.82 5.17
CA TRP A 33 7.79 12.35 6.31
C TRP A 33 6.53 11.61 5.89
N THR A 34 5.84 12.10 4.85
CA THR A 34 4.63 11.45 4.33
C THR A 34 4.94 10.04 3.80
N MET A 35 6.02 9.91 3.01
CA MET A 35 6.47 8.61 2.51
C MET A 35 6.92 7.69 3.64
N TYR A 36 7.65 8.21 4.63
CA TYR A 36 8.13 7.44 5.77
C TYR A 36 6.97 6.89 6.60
N ILE A 37 6.03 7.75 7.00
CA ILE A 37 4.87 7.35 7.81
C ILE A 37 3.98 6.38 7.05
N GLY A 38 3.69 6.65 5.77
CA GLY A 38 2.86 5.74 4.99
C GLY A 38 3.53 4.38 4.75
N TYR A 39 4.85 4.35 4.51
CA TYR A 39 5.57 3.09 4.43
C TYR A 39 5.59 2.34 5.77
N ALA A 40 5.75 3.04 6.88
CA ALA A 40 5.66 2.45 8.21
C ALA A 40 4.28 1.83 8.47
N ALA A 41 3.19 2.50 8.05
CA ALA A 41 1.83 1.97 8.16
C ALA A 41 1.63 0.70 7.32
N PHE A 42 2.12 0.67 6.07
CA PHE A 42 2.12 -0.54 5.25
C PHE A 42 2.87 -1.69 5.94
N TYR A 43 4.06 -1.40 6.46
CA TYR A 43 4.87 -2.42 7.13
C TYR A 43 4.24 -2.93 8.42
N PHE A 44 3.56 -2.05 9.17
CA PHE A 44 2.82 -2.40 10.38
C PHE A 44 1.71 -3.42 10.08
N THR A 45 0.87 -3.13 9.08
CA THR A 45 -0.20 -4.05 8.66
C THR A 45 0.31 -5.37 8.09
N ARG A 46 1.51 -5.39 7.53
CA ARG A 46 2.12 -6.62 7.05
C ARG A 46 2.71 -7.47 8.17
N LYS A 47 3.30 -6.81 9.17
CA LYS A 47 3.91 -7.50 10.31
C LYS A 47 2.87 -8.07 11.26
N SER A 48 1.69 -7.47 11.40
CA SER A 48 0.59 -7.99 12.22
C SER A 48 0.20 -9.43 11.86
N PHE A 49 0.26 -9.81 10.58
CA PHE A 49 -0.02 -11.18 10.15
C PHE A 49 0.90 -12.22 10.80
N ASN A 50 2.20 -11.92 10.96
CA ASN A 50 3.13 -12.83 11.63
C ASN A 50 2.82 -13.00 13.12
N PHE A 51 2.23 -11.98 13.76
CA PHE A 51 1.79 -12.06 15.15
C PHE A 51 0.54 -12.92 15.32
N ILE A 52 -0.37 -12.86 14.36
CA ILE A 52 -1.64 -13.59 14.40
C ILE A 52 -1.49 -15.02 13.84
N MET A 53 -0.41 -15.31 13.10
CA MET A 53 -0.12 -16.63 12.54
C MET A 53 -0.27 -17.79 13.54
N PRO A 54 0.29 -17.75 14.77
CA PRO A 54 0.09 -18.82 15.75
C PRO A 54 -1.38 -19.02 16.14
N ALA A 55 -2.13 -17.93 16.34
CA ALA A 55 -3.55 -17.96 16.66
C ALA A 55 -4.40 -18.50 15.49
N MET A 56 -4.04 -18.15 14.24
CA MET A 56 -4.66 -18.71 13.05
C MET A 56 -4.46 -20.23 12.94
N LEU A 57 -3.30 -20.74 13.35
CA LEU A 57 -3.03 -22.18 13.32
C LEU A 57 -3.80 -22.92 14.42
N SER A 58 -3.90 -22.34 15.63
CA SER A 58 -4.62 -22.96 16.75
C SER A 58 -6.14 -22.86 16.62
N ASP A 59 -6.66 -21.69 16.24
CA ASP A 59 -8.09 -21.38 16.37
C ASP A 59 -8.88 -21.73 15.11
N LEU A 60 -8.26 -21.63 13.93
CA LEU A 60 -8.86 -22.02 12.65
C LEU A 60 -8.45 -23.42 12.19
N GLY A 61 -7.56 -24.09 12.93
CA GLY A 61 -7.03 -25.42 12.56
C GLY A 61 -6.22 -25.41 11.28
N LEU A 62 -5.63 -24.27 10.91
CA LEU A 62 -4.81 -24.14 9.70
C LEU A 62 -3.48 -24.88 9.86
N THR A 63 -2.95 -25.38 8.74
CA THR A 63 -1.60 -25.96 8.72
C THR A 63 -0.55 -24.91 8.37
N MET A 64 0.70 -25.17 8.77
CA MET A 64 1.84 -24.35 8.34
C MET A 64 1.96 -24.25 6.82
N SER A 65 1.53 -25.29 6.08
CA SER A 65 1.52 -25.29 4.62
C SER A 65 0.54 -24.26 4.06
N ASP A 66 -0.65 -24.13 4.64
CA ASP A 66 -1.67 -23.19 4.18
C ASP A 66 -1.18 -21.75 4.33
N VAL A 67 -0.58 -21.43 5.47
CA VAL A 67 0.03 -20.11 5.72
C VAL A 67 1.20 -19.86 4.77
N GLY A 68 2.02 -20.87 4.47
CA GLY A 68 3.10 -20.77 3.49
C GLY A 68 2.60 -20.43 2.07
N ILE A 69 1.50 -21.06 1.65
CA ILE A 69 0.84 -20.78 0.37
C ILE A 69 0.30 -19.34 0.36
N LEU A 70 -0.37 -18.90 1.43
CA LEU A 70 -0.85 -17.52 1.57
C LEU A 70 0.29 -16.49 1.49
N GLY A 71 1.41 -16.77 2.17
CA GLY A 71 2.60 -15.93 2.10
C GLY A 71 3.17 -15.85 0.69
N THR A 72 3.27 -16.98 0.00
CA THR A 72 3.84 -17.05 -1.36
C THR A 72 2.95 -16.30 -2.36
N LEU A 73 1.63 -16.52 -2.30
CA LEU A 73 0.65 -15.80 -3.12
C LEU A 73 0.69 -14.29 -2.87
N PHE A 74 0.88 -13.87 -1.61
CA PHE A 74 1.07 -12.46 -1.26
C PHE A 74 2.30 -11.88 -1.97
N TYR A 75 3.47 -12.53 -1.90
CA TYR A 75 4.69 -12.01 -2.54
C TYR A 75 4.58 -11.95 -4.06
N ILE A 76 3.99 -12.96 -4.69
CA ILE A 76 3.77 -12.99 -6.14
C ILE A 76 2.83 -11.86 -6.56
N THR A 77 1.68 -11.75 -5.90
CA THR A 77 0.68 -10.71 -6.19
C THR A 77 1.25 -9.32 -5.94
N TYR A 78 1.98 -9.13 -4.86
CA TYR A 78 2.67 -7.88 -4.54
C TYR A 78 3.69 -7.50 -5.63
N GLY A 79 4.46 -8.48 -6.13
CA GLY A 79 5.38 -8.28 -7.23
C GLY A 79 4.66 -7.86 -8.52
N CYS A 80 3.63 -8.60 -8.92
CA CYS A 80 2.80 -8.27 -10.09
C CYS A 80 2.14 -6.89 -9.95
N SER A 81 1.65 -6.57 -8.76
CA SER A 81 1.01 -5.28 -8.49
C SER A 81 2.00 -4.14 -8.68
N LYS A 82 3.24 -4.24 -8.20
CA LYS A 82 4.26 -3.20 -8.43
C LYS A 82 4.47 -2.86 -9.91
N PHE A 83 4.41 -3.85 -10.81
CA PHE A 83 4.50 -3.59 -12.25
C PHE A 83 3.28 -2.83 -12.76
N ILE A 84 2.07 -3.24 -12.36
CA ILE A 84 0.81 -2.63 -12.76
C ILE A 84 0.70 -1.20 -12.18
N SER A 85 0.95 -1.06 -10.89
CA SER A 85 1.01 0.19 -10.13
C SER A 85 2.07 1.13 -10.69
N GLY A 86 3.23 0.63 -11.13
CA GLY A 86 4.24 1.44 -11.83
C GLY A 86 3.70 2.06 -13.11
N MET A 87 3.10 1.25 -13.99
CA MET A 87 2.49 1.74 -15.24
C MET A 87 1.33 2.72 -14.99
N ILE A 88 0.54 2.50 -13.94
CA ILE A 88 -0.57 3.40 -13.56
C ILE A 88 -0.05 4.68 -12.91
N SER A 89 1.00 4.60 -12.10
CA SER A 89 1.63 5.73 -11.42
C SER A 89 2.18 6.75 -12.41
N ASP A 90 2.75 6.30 -13.54
CA ASP A 90 3.24 7.21 -14.58
C ASP A 90 2.14 8.09 -15.18
N ARG A 91 0.88 7.66 -15.10
CA ARG A 91 -0.30 8.39 -15.62
C ARG A 91 -1.16 9.02 -14.53
N SER A 92 -0.81 8.83 -13.26
CA SER A 92 -1.63 9.21 -12.11
C SER A 92 -0.91 10.20 -11.23
N ASN A 93 -1.64 11.06 -10.51
CA ASN A 93 -1.03 11.97 -9.55
C ASN A 93 -0.48 11.18 -8.35
N PRO A 94 0.87 11.13 -8.13
CA PRO A 94 1.48 10.31 -7.09
C PRO A 94 1.04 10.71 -5.68
N ARG A 95 0.55 11.95 -5.51
CA ARG A 95 0.00 12.44 -4.25
C ARG A 95 -1.20 11.62 -3.76
N TYR A 96 -2.02 11.12 -4.68
CA TYR A 96 -3.24 10.39 -4.33
C TYR A 96 -3.07 8.87 -4.36
N PHE A 97 -2.05 8.39 -5.09
CA PHE A 97 -1.77 6.97 -5.25
C PHE A 97 -1.48 6.29 -3.90
N MET A 98 -0.54 6.87 -3.13
CA MET A 98 -0.16 6.32 -1.82
C MET A 98 -1.31 6.37 -0.80
N GLY A 99 -2.07 7.47 -0.78
CA GLY A 99 -3.19 7.64 0.15
C GLY A 99 -4.33 6.65 -0.11
N LEU A 100 -4.69 6.44 -1.38
CA LEU A 100 -5.71 5.46 -1.76
C LEU A 100 -5.27 4.02 -1.42
N GLY A 101 -4.01 3.66 -1.68
CA GLY A 101 -3.46 2.36 -1.32
C GLY A 101 -3.51 2.11 0.19
N LEU A 102 -3.18 3.11 1.01
CA LEU A 102 -3.27 3.02 2.48
C LEU A 102 -4.71 2.85 2.98
N ILE A 103 -5.66 3.63 2.45
CA ILE A 103 -7.08 3.53 2.85
C ILE A 103 -7.62 2.14 2.51
N MET A 104 -7.39 1.67 1.28
CA MET A 104 -7.84 0.33 0.86
C MET A 104 -7.19 -0.78 1.70
N THR A 105 -5.89 -0.66 1.98
CA THR A 105 -5.16 -1.63 2.83
C THR A 105 -5.69 -1.66 4.26
N GLY A 106 -6.09 -0.51 4.81
CA GLY A 106 -6.72 -0.39 6.12
C GLY A 106 -8.08 -1.08 6.16
N ILE A 107 -8.95 -0.79 5.18
CA ILE A 107 -10.28 -1.43 5.06
C ILE A 107 -10.14 -2.96 4.94
N LEU A 108 -9.22 -3.44 4.10
CA LEU A 108 -8.98 -4.87 3.92
C LEU A 108 -8.44 -5.53 5.19
N ASN A 109 -7.61 -4.86 5.98
CA ASN A 109 -7.14 -5.39 7.27
C ASN A 109 -8.28 -5.53 8.29
N ILE A 110 -9.21 -4.57 8.33
CA ILE A 110 -10.38 -4.66 9.22
C ILE A 110 -11.22 -5.88 8.86
N PHE A 111 -11.53 -6.06 7.57
CA PHE A 111 -12.25 -7.26 7.12
C PHE A 111 -11.47 -8.55 7.35
N PHE A 112 -10.14 -8.53 7.21
CA PHE A 112 -9.28 -9.68 7.48
C PHE A 112 -9.39 -10.10 8.95
N GLY A 113 -9.35 -9.16 9.89
CA GLY A 113 -9.51 -9.44 11.32
C GLY A 113 -10.91 -9.91 11.72
N LEU A 114 -11.94 -9.58 10.95
CA LEU A 114 -13.32 -10.05 11.17
C LEU A 114 -13.61 -11.40 10.50
N SER A 115 -12.67 -11.95 9.74
CA SER A 115 -12.86 -13.17 8.95
C SER A 115 -12.26 -14.39 9.66
N SER A 116 -12.94 -15.53 9.56
CA SER A 116 -12.52 -16.81 10.15
C SER A 116 -12.40 -17.97 9.15
N SER A 117 -12.63 -17.70 7.87
CA SER A 117 -12.54 -18.71 6.80
C SER A 117 -11.24 -18.56 6.00
N LEU A 118 -10.55 -19.67 5.73
CA LEU A 118 -9.30 -19.71 4.96
C LEU A 118 -9.42 -19.04 3.58
N MET A 119 -10.52 -19.29 2.86
CA MET A 119 -10.75 -18.67 1.55
C MET A 119 -10.92 -17.15 1.65
N MET A 120 -11.61 -16.68 2.68
CA MET A 120 -11.84 -15.25 2.89
C MET A 120 -10.56 -14.54 3.35
N LEU A 121 -9.80 -15.17 4.26
CA LEU A 121 -8.48 -14.70 4.65
C LEU A 121 -7.53 -14.64 3.44
N GLY A 122 -7.49 -15.69 2.62
CA GLY A 122 -6.61 -15.72 1.45
C GLY A 122 -6.96 -14.67 0.39
N THR A 123 -8.25 -14.52 0.06
CA THR A 123 -8.70 -13.50 -0.90
C THR A 123 -8.44 -12.08 -0.39
N LEU A 124 -8.76 -11.79 0.88
CA LEU A 124 -8.47 -10.50 1.49
C LEU A 124 -6.96 -10.23 1.56
N TRP A 125 -6.15 -11.26 1.82
CA TRP A 125 -4.69 -11.14 1.86
C TRP A 125 -4.08 -10.85 0.48
N ILE A 126 -4.56 -11.51 -0.58
CA ILE A 126 -4.15 -11.25 -1.97
C ILE A 126 -4.56 -9.83 -2.40
N LEU A 127 -5.79 -9.43 -2.11
CA LEU A 127 -6.24 -8.05 -2.37
C LEU A 127 -5.38 -7.05 -1.62
N ASN A 128 -5.05 -7.33 -0.36
CA ASN A 128 -4.17 -6.49 0.44
C ASN A 128 -2.78 -6.37 -0.22
N ALA A 129 -2.21 -7.50 -0.67
CA ALA A 129 -0.94 -7.53 -1.40
C ALA A 129 -0.96 -6.65 -2.66
N PHE A 130 -2.07 -6.65 -3.38
CA PHE A 130 -2.26 -5.81 -4.56
C PHE A 130 -2.27 -4.33 -4.19
N PHE A 131 -3.08 -3.89 -3.23
CA PHE A 131 -3.12 -2.47 -2.87
C PHE A 131 -1.84 -1.95 -2.18
N GLN A 132 -1.02 -2.83 -1.62
CA GLN A 132 0.29 -2.47 -1.05
C GLN A 132 1.41 -2.35 -2.10
N GLY A 133 1.28 -2.98 -3.27
CA GLY A 133 2.32 -3.08 -4.29
C GLY A 133 2.18 -2.01 -5.36
#